data_AF-A0A6P4D4S8-F1
#
_entry.id   AF-A0A6P4D4S8-F1
#
_cell.length_a   1.000
_cell.length_b   1.000
_cell.length_c   1.000
_cell.angle_alpha   90.00
_cell.angle_beta   90.00
_cell.angle_gamma   90.00
#
_symmetry.space_group_name_H-M   'P 1'
#
loop_
_entity.id
_entity.type
_entity.pdbx_description
1 polymer ?
#
loop_
_entity_poly.entity_id
_entity_poly.type
_entity_poly.pdbx_seq_one_letter_code
_entity_poly.pdbx_strand_id
1 'polypeptide(L)'
;MDHPNHSHPLHLNPPGAPYKCNGCKELGFGPSYGCEICNYILHEECANVDRLAFHRFFPKSHFEFFEKAPGYRTRYCDACGKDVLGFVYHCSQTGFDLHPCCLKLKDSVCDKDGCVTLKLSQKVPRKCLKYKSRNVVNKVKGWSYVSCNEDNNSCYHVSCVKELILENWKRG
;
A
#
# COMPACT_ATOMS: atom_id res chain seq x y z
N MET A 1 -8.93 19.94 -6.21
CA MET A 1 -9.33 18.78 -7.03
C MET A 1 -10.72 18.37 -6.59
N ASP A 2 -11.65 18.22 -7.53
CA ASP A 2 -12.92 17.54 -7.25
C ASP A 2 -12.68 16.04 -7.29
N HIS A 3 -13.23 15.32 -6.33
CA HIS A 3 -13.08 13.87 -6.24
C HIS A 3 -14.47 13.21 -6.29
N PRO A 4 -14.70 12.16 -7.09
CA PRO A 4 -16.04 11.59 -7.30
C PRO A 4 -16.78 11.22 -6.02
N ASN A 5 -16.03 10.84 -4.97
CA ASN A 5 -16.56 10.41 -3.67
C ASN A 5 -16.51 11.46 -2.57
N HIS A 6 -16.26 12.72 -2.93
CA HIS A 6 -16.22 13.79 -1.96
C HIS A 6 -16.67 15.12 -2.56
N SER A 7 -17.65 15.75 -1.92
CA SER A 7 -18.29 16.96 -2.45
C SER A 7 -17.48 18.24 -2.26
N HIS A 8 -16.44 18.24 -1.44
CA HIS A 8 -15.58 19.39 -1.26
C HIS A 8 -14.27 19.24 -2.04
N PRO A 9 -13.65 20.35 -2.46
CA PRO A 9 -12.32 20.33 -3.05
C PRO A 9 -11.29 19.71 -2.11
N LEU A 10 -10.45 18.84 -2.68
CA LEU A 10 -9.24 18.34 -2.02
C LEU A 10 -8.02 19.15 -2.44
N HIS A 11 -7.14 19.39 -1.48
CA HIS A 11 -5.87 20.11 -1.64
C HIS A 11 -4.69 19.21 -1.27
N LEU A 12 -3.55 19.43 -1.92
CA LEU A 12 -2.33 18.70 -1.62
C LEU A 12 -1.76 19.21 -0.29
N ASN A 13 -1.70 18.31 0.69
CA ASN A 13 -1.03 18.52 1.95
C ASN A 13 0.43 18.06 1.85
N PRO A 14 1.39 18.84 2.36
CA PRO A 14 2.78 18.41 2.44
C PRO A 14 2.95 17.20 3.38
N PRO A 15 4.09 16.50 3.32
CA PRO A 15 4.42 15.43 4.26
C PRO A 15 4.28 15.90 5.72
N GLY A 16 3.61 15.10 6.54
CA GLY A 16 3.38 15.40 7.95
C GLY A 16 3.21 14.15 8.81
N ALA A 17 2.29 14.22 9.78
CA ALA A 17 1.96 13.07 10.63
C ALA A 17 1.37 11.91 9.80
N PRO A 18 1.61 10.65 10.20
CA PRO A 18 0.92 9.50 9.61
C PRO A 18 -0.59 9.67 9.70
N TYR A 19 -1.28 9.26 8.63
CA TYR A 19 -2.73 9.45 8.50
C TYR A 19 -3.42 8.17 8.03
N LYS A 20 -4.73 8.07 8.26
CA LYS A 20 -5.56 7.00 7.73
C LYS A 20 -6.25 7.50 6.47
N CYS A 21 -6.06 6.83 5.34
CA CYS A 21 -6.73 7.18 4.10
C CYS A 21 -8.22 6.81 4.16
N ASN A 22 -9.10 7.75 3.84
CA ASN A 22 -10.54 7.54 3.80
C ASN A 22 -10.98 6.67 2.62
N GLY A 23 -10.20 6.60 1.53
CA GLY A 23 -10.49 5.78 0.36
C GLY A 23 -10.21 4.30 0.60
N CYS A 24 -8.94 3.91 0.65
CA CYS A 24 -8.55 2.50 0.79
C CYS A 24 -8.51 1.98 2.23
N LYS A 25 -8.70 2.86 3.22
CA LYS A 25 -8.59 2.55 4.65
C LYS A 25 -7.21 2.04 5.07
N GLU A 26 -6.15 2.29 4.31
CA GLU A 26 -4.78 1.97 4.76
C GLU A 26 -4.06 3.17 5.37
N LEU A 27 -3.03 2.88 6.14
CA LEU A 27 -2.13 3.89 6.71
C LEU A 27 -1.31 4.54 5.60
N GLY A 28 -1.17 5.87 5.67
CA GLY A 28 -0.41 6.71 4.76
C GLY A 28 0.73 7.45 5.46
N PHE A 29 1.75 7.75 4.66
CA PHE A 29 2.93 8.50 5.03
C PHE A 29 3.29 9.42 3.86
N GLY A 30 3.89 10.57 4.14
CA GLY A 30 4.24 11.54 3.10
C GLY A 30 3.08 12.45 2.72
N PRO A 31 3.07 13.03 1.50
CA PRO A 31 2.02 13.91 1.04
C PRO A 31 0.66 13.21 1.00
N SER A 32 -0.41 14.01 1.00
CA SER A 32 -1.80 13.51 0.94
C SER A 32 -2.71 14.53 0.29
N TYR A 33 -3.91 14.12 -0.13
CA TYR A 33 -4.96 15.04 -0.53
C TYR A 33 -5.99 15.14 0.58
N GLY A 34 -6.13 16.32 1.18
CA GLY A 34 -7.04 16.57 2.29
C GLY A 34 -8.14 17.56 1.93
N CYS A 35 -9.30 17.40 2.55
CA CYS A 35 -10.33 18.42 2.61
C CYS A 35 -10.11 19.29 3.86
N GLU A 36 -10.23 20.61 3.72
CA GLU A 36 -10.13 21.53 4.86
C GLU A 36 -11.47 21.67 5.63
N ILE A 37 -12.59 21.35 4.97
CA ILE A 37 -13.95 21.47 5.53
C ILE A 37 -14.31 20.25 6.37
N CYS A 38 -13.84 19.07 5.96
CA CYS A 38 -14.06 17.83 6.70
C CYS A 38 -12.77 17.02 6.74
N ASN A 39 -12.60 16.17 7.75
CA ASN A 39 -11.38 15.37 7.96
C ASN A 39 -11.25 14.20 6.94
N TYR A 40 -11.53 14.45 5.66
CA TYR A 40 -11.40 13.51 4.57
C TYR A 40 -10.00 13.63 3.95
N ILE A 41 -9.20 12.57 4.07
CA ILE A 41 -7.81 12.51 3.64
C ILE A 41 -7.61 11.29 2.75
N LEU A 42 -6.97 11.46 1.61
CA LEU A 42 -6.60 10.40 0.68
C LEU A 42 -5.08 10.33 0.52
N HIS A 43 -4.58 9.10 0.29
CA HIS A 43 -3.27 8.95 -0.34
C HIS A 43 -3.27 9.62 -1.72
N GLU A 44 -2.11 10.08 -2.20
CA GLU A 44 -1.99 10.59 -3.57
C GLU A 44 -2.48 9.57 -4.61
N GLU A 45 -2.16 8.28 -4.39
CA GLU A 45 -2.58 7.18 -5.25
C GLU A 45 -4.07 6.84 -5.13
N CYS A 46 -4.72 7.25 -4.04
CA CYS A 46 -6.17 7.10 -3.87
C CYS A 46 -6.95 8.30 -4.41
N ALA A 47 -6.33 9.47 -4.48
CA ALA A 47 -6.91 10.66 -5.08
C ALA A 47 -6.77 10.66 -6.61
N ASN A 48 -5.70 10.07 -7.13
CA ASN A 48 -5.38 10.00 -8.57
C ASN A 48 -5.50 8.56 -9.07
N VAL A 49 -6.71 8.00 -9.04
CA VAL A 49 -6.95 6.62 -9.49
C VAL A 49 -7.14 6.57 -11.01
N ASP A 50 -6.46 5.62 -11.63
CA ASP A 50 -6.72 5.24 -13.02
C ASP A 50 -7.89 4.24 -13.03
N ARG A 51 -8.82 4.34 -13.99
CA ARG A 51 -9.90 3.34 -14.09
C ARG A 51 -9.35 1.91 -14.28
N LEU A 52 -8.30 1.79 -15.08
CA LEU A 52 -7.63 0.54 -15.38
C LEU A 52 -6.16 0.64 -15.01
N ALA A 53 -5.61 -0.43 -14.41
CA ALA A 53 -4.22 -0.47 -14.03
C ALA A 53 -3.58 -1.85 -14.20
N PHE A 54 -2.24 -1.82 -14.21
CA PHE A 54 -1.38 -2.97 -14.47
C PHE A 54 -0.25 -2.99 -13.45
N HIS A 55 0.26 -4.18 -13.15
CA HIS A 55 1.41 -4.33 -12.28
C HIS A 55 2.35 -5.42 -12.80
N ARG A 56 3.66 -5.15 -12.77
CA ARG A 56 4.70 -6.07 -13.29
C ARG A 56 4.70 -7.46 -12.66
N PHE A 57 4.24 -7.55 -11.41
CA PHE A 57 4.09 -8.83 -10.70
C PHE A 57 2.87 -9.65 -11.13
N PHE A 58 1.91 -9.02 -11.81
CA PHE A 58 0.70 -9.67 -12.29
C PHE A 58 0.55 -9.45 -13.80
N PRO A 59 1.46 -9.98 -14.64
CA PRO A 59 1.48 -9.70 -16.08
C PRO A 59 0.25 -10.23 -16.84
N LYS A 60 -0.54 -11.12 -16.22
CA LYS A 60 -1.79 -11.67 -16.76
C LYS A 60 -3.03 -11.04 -16.13
N SER A 61 -2.90 -9.91 -15.43
CA SER A 61 -4.01 -9.28 -14.72
C SER A 61 -4.20 -7.84 -15.17
N HIS A 62 -5.43 -7.55 -15.57
CA HIS A 62 -5.95 -6.21 -15.78
C HIS A 62 -6.79 -5.87 -14.58
N PHE A 63 -6.43 -4.81 -13.86
CA PHE A 63 -7.17 -4.41 -12.67
C PHE A 63 -8.10 -3.25 -13.02
N GLU A 64 -9.37 -3.38 -12.63
CA GLU A 64 -10.33 -2.27 -12.66
C GLU A 64 -10.49 -1.70 -11.26
N PHE A 65 -10.60 -0.38 -11.17
CA PHE A 65 -10.82 0.33 -9.92
C PHE A 65 -12.27 0.22 -9.45
N PHE A 66 -12.45 -0.04 -8.16
CA PHE A 66 -13.73 0.00 -7.46
C PHE A 66 -13.58 0.73 -6.12
N GLU A 67 -14.59 1.49 -5.75
CA GLU A 67 -14.64 2.18 -4.45
C GLU A 67 -14.88 1.23 -3.28
N LYS A 68 -15.51 0.10 -3.59
CA LYS A 68 -15.74 -1.01 -2.68
C LYS A 68 -15.57 -2.29 -3.47
N ALA A 69 -14.92 -3.26 -2.85
CA ALA A 69 -14.67 -4.53 -3.51
C ALA A 69 -15.97 -5.23 -3.92
N PRO A 70 -16.01 -5.89 -5.10
CA PRO A 70 -17.22 -6.51 -5.60
C PRO A 70 -17.62 -7.76 -4.79
N GLY A 71 -18.92 -7.97 -4.61
CA GLY A 71 -19.49 -9.10 -3.88
C GLY A 71 -19.47 -8.93 -2.35
N TYR A 72 -19.84 -9.99 -1.64
CA TYR A 72 -20.03 -9.98 -0.17
C TYR A 72 -18.92 -10.69 0.61
N ARG A 73 -17.97 -11.32 -0.07
CA ARG A 73 -16.88 -12.05 0.59
C ARG A 73 -15.82 -11.10 1.13
N THR A 74 -15.23 -11.45 2.26
CA THR A 74 -14.01 -10.81 2.75
C THR A 74 -12.90 -10.95 1.71
N ARG A 75 -12.17 -9.86 1.47
CA ARG A 75 -11.09 -9.78 0.50
C ARG A 75 -9.84 -9.22 1.15
N TYR A 76 -8.70 -9.69 0.70
CA TYR A 76 -7.39 -9.31 1.19
C TYR A 76 -6.55 -8.80 0.04
N CYS A 77 -5.75 -7.78 0.30
CA CYS A 77 -4.82 -7.25 -0.68
C CYS A 77 -3.67 -8.26 -0.91
N ASP A 78 -3.48 -8.68 -2.16
CA ASP A 78 -2.44 -9.66 -2.54
C ASP A 78 -1.01 -9.14 -2.38
N ALA A 79 -0.83 -7.83 -2.16
CA ALA A 79 0.46 -7.24 -1.86
C ALA A 79 0.78 -7.21 -0.35
N CYS A 80 -0.15 -6.76 0.49
CA CYS A 80 0.14 -6.53 1.92
C CYS A 80 -0.54 -7.51 2.88
N GLY A 81 -1.51 -8.29 2.39
CA GLY A 81 -2.29 -9.27 3.15
C GLY A 81 -3.38 -8.68 4.04
N LYS A 82 -3.52 -7.35 4.10
CA LYS A 82 -4.54 -6.68 4.91
C LYS A 82 -5.90 -6.67 4.21
N ASP A 83 -6.94 -6.46 5.00
CA ASP A 83 -8.32 -6.37 4.53
C ASP A 83 -8.51 -5.26 3.49
N VAL A 84 -9.35 -5.54 2.51
CA VAL A 84 -9.84 -4.54 1.55
C VAL A 84 -11.16 -3.98 2.08
N LEU A 85 -11.10 -2.79 2.69
CA LEU A 85 -12.23 -2.15 3.36
C LEU A 85 -12.81 -0.94 2.61
N GLY A 86 -12.29 -0.66 1.41
CA GLY A 86 -12.69 0.48 0.59
C GLY A 86 -12.08 0.36 -0.80
N PHE A 87 -11.46 1.44 -1.27
CA PHE A 87 -10.90 1.54 -2.62
C PHE A 87 -9.97 0.37 -2.94
N VAL A 88 -10.19 -0.24 -4.10
CA VAL A 88 -9.50 -1.45 -4.54
C VAL A 88 -9.36 -1.50 -6.06
N TYR A 89 -8.26 -2.08 -6.51
CA TYR A 89 -8.06 -2.57 -7.85
C TYR A 89 -8.33 -4.07 -7.87
N HIS A 90 -9.35 -4.50 -8.59
CA HIS A 90 -9.77 -5.90 -8.70
C HIS A 90 -9.54 -6.43 -10.12
N CYS A 91 -8.95 -7.62 -10.24
CA CYS A 91 -8.91 -8.35 -11.50
C CYS A 91 -9.94 -9.47 -11.48
N SER A 92 -10.97 -9.38 -12.33
CA SER A 92 -12.03 -10.40 -12.43
C SER A 92 -11.52 -11.75 -12.93
N GLN A 93 -10.47 -11.75 -13.77
CA GLN A 93 -9.91 -12.97 -14.36
C GLN A 93 -9.13 -13.82 -13.36
N THR A 94 -8.28 -13.20 -12.55
CA THR A 94 -7.41 -13.90 -11.59
C THR A 94 -7.96 -13.87 -10.17
N GLY A 95 -8.92 -12.99 -9.89
CA GLY A 95 -9.47 -12.78 -8.57
C GLY A 95 -8.60 -11.94 -7.64
N PHE A 96 -7.44 -11.44 -8.11
CA PHE A 96 -6.53 -10.64 -7.29
C PHE A 96 -7.10 -9.27 -6.94
N ASP A 97 -6.79 -8.82 -5.74
CA ASP A 97 -7.22 -7.56 -5.16
C ASP A 97 -6.00 -6.77 -4.65
N LEU A 98 -5.92 -5.48 -4.98
CA LEU A 98 -4.85 -4.59 -4.52
C LEU A 98 -5.41 -3.27 -4.01
N HIS A 99 -4.92 -2.79 -2.87
CA HIS A 99 -5.14 -1.38 -2.50
C HIS A 99 -4.42 -0.46 -3.52
N PRO A 100 -4.98 0.72 -3.86
CA PRO A 100 -4.30 1.67 -4.75
C PRO A 100 -2.88 2.04 -4.29
N CYS A 101 -2.67 2.27 -2.98
CA CYS A 101 -1.35 2.56 -2.43
C CYS A 101 -0.40 1.34 -2.40
N CYS A 102 -0.91 0.12 -2.54
CA CYS A 102 -0.09 -1.07 -2.70
C CYS A 102 0.30 -1.30 -4.16
N LEU A 103 -0.61 -1.03 -5.09
CA LEU A 103 -0.36 -1.15 -6.53
C LEU A 103 0.79 -0.24 -6.99
N LYS A 104 0.90 0.98 -6.46
CA LYS A 104 1.88 1.99 -6.89
C LYS A 104 3.10 2.08 -5.95
N LEU A 105 3.39 1.02 -5.19
CA LEU A 105 4.59 0.98 -4.35
C LEU A 105 5.85 1.18 -5.18
N LYS A 106 6.81 1.94 -4.64
CA LYS A 106 8.10 2.16 -5.28
C LYS A 106 8.90 0.85 -5.34
N ASP A 107 9.56 0.62 -6.47
CA ASP A 107 10.39 -0.57 -6.66
C ASP A 107 11.62 -0.59 -5.75
N SER A 108 12.08 0.56 -5.28
CA SER A 108 13.15 0.69 -4.30
C SER A 108 12.82 1.80 -3.31
N VAL A 109 13.12 1.56 -2.05
CA VAL A 109 13.07 2.56 -0.97
C VAL A 109 14.42 2.63 -0.30
N CYS A 110 14.87 3.82 0.06
CA CYS A 110 16.09 4.05 0.81
C CYS A 110 15.80 4.77 2.13
N ASP A 111 16.71 4.64 3.08
CA ASP A 111 16.76 5.54 4.24
C ASP A 111 17.20 6.96 3.81
N LYS A 112 17.15 7.90 4.77
CA LYS A 112 17.45 9.32 4.50
C LYS A 112 18.87 9.53 3.96
N ASP A 113 19.80 8.69 4.40
CA ASP A 113 21.21 8.78 4.03
C ASP A 113 21.55 7.96 2.78
N GLY A 114 20.60 7.19 2.25
CA GLY A 114 20.79 6.31 1.08
C GLY A 114 21.60 5.04 1.37
N CYS A 115 22.08 4.86 2.60
CA CYS A 115 22.92 3.75 3.04
C CYS A 115 22.20 2.40 2.98
N VAL A 116 20.89 2.37 3.27
CA VAL A 116 20.09 1.15 3.23
C VAL A 116 19.07 1.25 2.11
N THR A 117 19.24 0.42 1.08
CA THR A 117 18.27 0.28 -0.01
C THR A 117 17.54 -1.05 0.08
N LEU A 118 16.21 -1.00 0.09
CA LEU A 118 15.35 -2.17 -0.01
C LEU A 118 14.61 -2.17 -1.36
N LYS A 119 14.62 -3.32 -2.05
CA LYS A 119 13.90 -3.55 -3.30
C LYS A 119 12.59 -4.28 -3.07
N LEU A 120 11.56 -3.87 -3.80
CA LEU A 120 10.26 -4.52 -3.80
C LEU A 120 10.34 -5.88 -4.52
N SER A 121 9.80 -6.91 -3.88
CA SER A 121 9.74 -8.28 -4.36
C SER A 121 8.32 -8.83 -4.25
N GLN A 122 7.87 -9.53 -5.28
CA GLN A 122 6.54 -10.17 -5.33
C GLN A 122 6.36 -11.23 -4.25
N LYS A 123 7.47 -11.81 -3.76
CA LYS A 123 7.44 -12.91 -2.81
C LYS A 123 8.20 -12.53 -1.57
N VAL A 124 7.98 -13.30 -0.51
CA VAL A 124 8.75 -13.24 0.73
C VAL A 124 9.76 -14.39 0.71
N PRO A 125 11.00 -14.17 0.24
CA PRO A 125 11.96 -15.26 0.02
C PRO A 125 12.43 -15.91 1.32
N ARG A 126 12.34 -15.19 2.44
CA ARG A 126 12.83 -15.61 3.76
C ARG A 126 11.86 -15.15 4.85
N LYS A 127 12.06 -15.57 6.09
CA LYS A 127 11.21 -15.12 7.19
C LYS A 127 11.37 -13.61 7.37
N CYS A 128 10.25 -12.88 7.42
CA CYS A 128 10.24 -11.46 7.72
C CYS A 128 10.92 -11.19 9.06
N LEU A 129 11.79 -10.18 9.13
CA LEU A 129 12.52 -9.89 10.37
C LEU A 129 11.63 -9.40 11.51
N LYS A 130 10.52 -8.71 11.21
CA LYS A 130 9.54 -8.28 12.23
C LYS A 130 8.71 -9.44 12.78
N TYR A 131 8.05 -10.19 11.88
CA TYR A 131 7.05 -11.19 12.28
C TYR A 131 7.55 -12.65 12.25
N LYS A 132 8.80 -12.88 11.85
CA LYS A 132 9.45 -14.20 11.73
C LYS A 132 8.67 -15.24 10.89
N SER A 133 7.81 -14.78 9.98
CA SER A 133 7.00 -15.60 9.07
C SER A 133 7.32 -15.29 7.61
N ARG A 134 7.04 -16.24 6.71
CA ARG A 134 7.08 -16.05 5.25
C ARG A 134 5.74 -15.60 4.66
N ASN A 135 4.65 -15.76 5.40
CA ASN A 135 3.35 -15.27 4.98
C ASN A 135 3.11 -13.91 5.62
N VAL A 136 2.48 -13.01 4.87
CA VAL A 136 1.92 -11.77 5.42
C VAL A 136 0.69 -12.10 6.29
N VAL A 137 -0.01 -11.07 6.76
CA VAL A 137 -1.26 -11.21 7.51
C VAL A 137 -2.28 -12.04 6.71
N ASN A 138 -3.17 -12.74 7.40
CA ASN A 138 -4.21 -13.60 6.79
C ASN A 138 -3.66 -14.76 5.94
N LYS A 139 -2.40 -15.19 6.19
CA LYS A 139 -1.71 -16.30 5.48
C LYS A 139 -1.58 -16.07 3.97
N VAL A 140 -1.75 -14.84 3.49
CA VAL A 140 -1.47 -14.47 2.09
C VAL A 140 0.05 -14.55 1.89
N LYS A 141 0.50 -14.94 0.68
CA LYS A 141 1.94 -14.96 0.37
C LYS A 141 2.52 -13.54 0.42
N GLY A 142 1.83 -12.59 -0.21
CA GLY A 142 2.14 -11.17 -0.13
C GLY A 142 3.49 -10.78 -0.72
N TRP A 143 3.76 -9.48 -0.71
CA TRP A 143 4.99 -8.86 -1.18
C TRP A 143 5.91 -8.50 -0.03
N SER A 144 7.18 -8.35 -0.35
CA SER A 144 8.20 -7.93 0.61
C SER A 144 9.13 -6.87 0.05
N TYR A 145 9.76 -6.14 0.96
CA TYR A 145 10.97 -5.38 0.71
C TYR A 145 12.18 -6.21 1.17
N VAL A 146 13.16 -6.36 0.29
CA VAL A 146 14.39 -7.11 0.54
C VAL A 146 15.61 -6.22 0.35
N SER A 147 16.61 -6.37 1.20
CA SER A 147 17.86 -5.61 1.04
C SER A 147 18.59 -5.95 -0.25
N CYS A 148 19.19 -4.92 -0.86
CA CYS A 148 20.08 -5.07 -1.99
C CYS A 148 21.47 -5.59 -1.63
N ASN A 149 21.92 -5.34 -0.40
CA ASN A 149 23.29 -5.67 0.01
C ASN A 149 23.35 -7.13 0.43
N GLU A 150 24.26 -7.89 -0.19
CA GLU A 150 24.42 -9.33 0.04
C GLU A 150 24.73 -9.65 1.51
N ASP A 151 25.44 -8.76 2.20
CA ASP A 151 25.81 -8.91 3.61
C ASP A 151 24.63 -8.69 4.58
N ASN A 152 23.66 -7.86 4.18
CA ASN A 152 22.49 -7.56 5.00
C ASN A 152 21.27 -8.23 4.38
N ASN A 153 21.06 -9.51 4.64
CA ASN A 153 19.99 -10.32 4.06
C ASN A 153 18.61 -10.05 4.71
N SER A 154 18.23 -8.78 4.83
CA SER A 154 16.98 -8.37 5.48
C SER A 154 15.77 -8.52 4.55
N CYS A 155 14.65 -8.96 5.13
CA CYS A 155 13.39 -9.14 4.44
C CYS A 155 12.25 -8.67 5.35
N TYR A 156 11.38 -7.81 4.81
CA TYR A 156 10.23 -7.26 5.52
C TYR A 156 8.99 -7.38 4.65
N HIS A 157 7.88 -7.85 5.21
CA HIS A 157 6.59 -7.71 4.53
C HIS A 157 6.30 -6.24 4.26
N VAL A 158 5.65 -5.93 3.13
CA VAL A 158 5.18 -4.56 2.83
C VAL A 158 4.36 -3.97 3.99
N SER A 159 3.47 -4.77 4.59
CA SER A 159 2.68 -4.37 5.75
C SER A 159 3.54 -4.08 6.99
N CYS A 160 4.52 -4.93 7.26
CA CYS A 160 5.44 -4.76 8.39
C CYS A 160 6.32 -3.51 8.26
N VAL A 161 6.73 -3.13 7.04
CA VAL A 161 7.47 -1.87 6.83
C VAL A 161 6.63 -0.67 7.26
N LYS A 162 5.34 -0.60 6.86
CA LYS A 162 4.44 0.47 7.29
C LYS A 162 4.31 0.54 8.82
N GLU A 163 4.22 -0.60 9.49
CA GLU A 163 4.15 -0.65 10.96
C GLU A 163 5.45 -0.14 11.62
N LEU A 164 6.62 -0.53 11.08
CA LEU A 164 7.91 -0.05 11.60
C LEU A 164 8.05 1.47 11.46
N ILE A 165 7.62 2.04 10.33
CA ILE A 165 7.63 3.49 10.12
C ILE A 165 6.74 4.19 11.15
N LEU A 166 5.54 3.66 11.40
CA LEU A 166 4.63 4.20 12.40
C LEU A 166 5.20 4.12 13.81
N GLU A 167 5.80 2.98 14.19
CA GLU A 167 6.44 2.79 15.49
C GLU A 167 7.60 3.75 15.70
N ASN A 168 8.45 3.95 14.68
CA ASN A 168 9.54 4.91 14.74
C ASN A 168 9.03 6.34 14.89
N TRP A 169 8.01 6.74 14.13
CA TRP A 169 7.41 8.07 14.26
C TRP A 169 6.84 8.33 15.67
N LYS A 170 6.23 7.32 16.30
CA LYS A 170 5.69 7.44 17.66
C LYS A 170 6.78 7.58 18.74
N ARG A 171 8.03 7.20 18.44
CA ARG A 171 9.14 7.22 19.41
C ARG A 171 9.89 8.55 19.46
N GLY A 172 9.65 9.45 18.50
CA GLY A 172 10.39 10.71 18.35
C GLY A 172 11.60 10.55 17.44
#